data_AF-A0A199UBZ1-F1
#
_entry.id   AF-A0A199UBZ1-F1
#
_cell.length_a   1.000
_cell.length_b   1.000
_cell.length_c   1.000
_cell.angle_alpha   90.00
_cell.angle_beta   90.00
_cell.angle_gamma   90.00
#
_symmetry.space_group_name_H-M   'P 1'
#
loop_
_entity.id
_entity.type
_entity.pdbx_description
1 polymer ?
#
loop_
_entity_poly.entity_id
_entity_poly.type
_entity_poly.pdbx_seq_one_letter_code
_entity_poly.pdbx_strand_id
1 'polypeptide(L)'
;MINLGDAELLEAQAHVWNHIFNFINSMSLKCAVQLGIPDVIQRHGKPISLSHLISALPVHPAKSRCIPRLMRILVHSGFFARAKISENDEEEGYVLTNASQLLLKDNPLSVTPFLMAMLDPILTGPWHYMSTWFLNDDVTPFNTAHGKTFWEYLGHEPNLNNFFNEAMASDARLVTQVLINEFKGVFEGLKSLVDVGGGTGTLAKAIAKSFPDLDCTVFDLPHVVAGLQGTHNLKYVGGDMFDEIPPTDAILLKWILHDWSDEECVKILKRCKEAIKGRGGKNIFEIK
;
A
#
# COMPACT_ATOMS: atom_id res chain seq x y z
N MET A 1 29.32 -32.68 0.87
CA MET A 1 29.77 -31.82 -0.24
C MET A 1 28.69 -31.87 -1.30
N ILE A 2 28.20 -30.71 -1.73
CA ILE A 2 27.20 -30.61 -2.80
C ILE A 2 27.92 -30.99 -4.11
N ASN A 3 27.47 -32.05 -4.78
CA ASN A 3 28.07 -32.54 -6.02
C ASN A 3 27.28 -31.98 -7.22
N LEU A 4 27.43 -30.67 -7.46
CA LEU A 4 26.82 -29.95 -8.59
C LEU A 4 27.89 -29.73 -9.68
N GLY A 5 27.47 -29.69 -10.95
CA GLY A 5 28.34 -29.22 -12.02
C GLY A 5 28.63 -27.71 -11.90
N ASP A 6 29.73 -27.24 -12.49
CA ASP A 6 30.15 -25.83 -12.38
C ASP A 6 29.06 -24.83 -12.83
N ALA A 7 28.30 -25.17 -13.87
CA ALA A 7 27.19 -24.34 -14.35
C ALA A 7 26.06 -24.24 -13.32
N GLU A 8 25.66 -25.38 -12.74
CA GLU A 8 24.63 -25.44 -11.71
C GLU A 8 25.06 -24.69 -10.44
N LEU A 9 26.35 -24.74 -10.09
CA LEU A 9 26.91 -24.00 -8.98
C LEU A 9 26.86 -22.48 -9.21
N LEU A 10 27.17 -22.01 -10.43
CA LEU A 10 27.08 -20.60 -10.79
C LEU A 10 25.63 -20.09 -10.75
N GLU A 11 24.68 -20.87 -11.26
CA GLU A 11 23.25 -20.55 -11.19
C GLU A 11 22.76 -20.47 -9.73
N ALA A 12 23.15 -21.44 -8.90
CA ALA A 12 22.82 -21.46 -7.49
C ALA A 12 23.41 -20.23 -6.77
N GLN A 13 24.67 -19.87 -7.06
CA GLN A 13 25.30 -18.68 -6.49
C GLN A 13 24.58 -17.39 -6.91
N ALA A 14 24.26 -17.25 -8.19
CA ALA A 14 23.52 -16.10 -8.70
C ALA A 14 22.14 -15.98 -8.03
N HIS A 15 21.44 -17.11 -7.86
CA HIS A 15 20.16 -17.14 -7.16
C HIS A 15 20.27 -16.64 -5.71
N VAL A 16 21.27 -17.12 -4.96
CA VAL A 16 21.54 -16.67 -3.58
C VAL A 16 21.86 -15.18 -3.54
N TRP A 17 22.72 -14.68 -4.43
CA TRP A 17 23.10 -13.27 -4.48
C TRP A 17 21.91 -12.37 -4.81
N ASN A 18 21.05 -12.78 -5.75
CA ASN A 18 19.83 -12.05 -6.07
C ASN A 18 18.95 -11.86 -4.83
N HIS A 19 18.85 -12.86 -3.95
CA HIS A 19 18.08 -12.74 -2.71
C HIS A 19 18.77 -11.85 -1.67
N ILE A 20 20.10 -12.01 -1.49
CA ILE A 20 20.89 -11.18 -0.56
C ILE A 20 20.76 -9.69 -0.90
N PHE A 21 20.77 -9.35 -2.20
CA PHE A 21 20.80 -7.95 -2.65
C PHE A 21 19.44 -7.41 -3.09
N ASN A 22 18.35 -8.19 -3.04
CA ASN A 22 17.06 -7.77 -3.57
C ASN A 22 16.52 -6.49 -2.89
N PHE A 23 16.82 -6.28 -1.61
CA PHE A 23 16.41 -5.08 -0.87
C PHE A 23 16.92 -3.77 -1.52
N ILE A 24 18.03 -3.83 -2.26
CA ILE A 24 18.59 -2.68 -2.98
C ILE A 24 17.59 -2.15 -4.01
N ASN A 25 16.79 -3.02 -4.64
CA ASN A 25 15.77 -2.61 -5.60
C ASN A 25 14.69 -1.75 -4.92
N SER A 26 14.15 -2.24 -3.79
CA SER A 26 13.15 -1.52 -3.01
C SER A 26 13.67 -0.17 -2.49
N MET A 27 14.89 -0.15 -1.96
CA MET A 27 15.50 1.09 -1.44
C MET A 27 15.88 2.07 -2.55
N SER A 28 16.27 1.57 -3.73
CA SER A 28 16.50 2.40 -4.91
C SER A 28 15.21 3.08 -5.38
N LEU A 29 14.09 2.37 -5.34
CA LEU A 29 12.78 2.92 -5.68
C LEU A 29 12.34 4.00 -4.69
N LYS A 30 12.44 3.72 -3.38
CA LYS A 30 12.18 4.70 -2.32
C LYS A 30 13.02 5.96 -2.54
N CYS A 31 14.31 5.80 -2.78
CA CYS A 31 15.24 6.89 -3.03
C CYS A 31 14.82 7.74 -4.24
N ALA A 32 14.45 7.11 -5.35
CA ALA A 32 14.02 7.84 -6.55
C ALA A 32 12.76 8.70 -6.31
N VAL A 33 11.80 8.17 -5.55
CA VAL A 33 10.58 8.90 -5.16
C VAL A 33 10.92 10.05 -4.21
N GLN A 34 11.78 9.81 -3.21
CA GLN A 34 12.25 10.87 -2.28
C GLN A 34 13.00 12.00 -3.00
N LEU A 35 13.79 11.67 -4.03
CA LEU A 35 14.49 12.65 -4.86
C LEU A 35 13.57 13.36 -5.86
N GLY A 36 12.32 12.92 -6.02
CA GLY A 36 11.36 13.51 -6.95
C GLY A 36 11.63 13.16 -8.43
N ILE A 37 12.35 12.07 -8.70
CA ILE A 37 12.70 11.66 -10.07
C ILE A 37 11.45 11.48 -10.96
N PRO A 38 10.39 10.75 -10.54
CA PRO A 38 9.19 10.62 -11.37
C PRO A 38 8.57 11.97 -11.74
N ASP A 39 8.43 12.87 -10.76
CA ASP A 39 7.81 14.19 -10.96
C ASP A 39 8.66 15.10 -11.87
N VAL A 40 9.99 15.03 -11.77
CA VAL A 40 10.90 15.77 -12.66
C VAL A 40 10.76 15.32 -14.12
N ILE A 41 10.72 14.00 -14.35
CA ILE A 41 10.51 13.45 -15.70
C ILE A 41 9.13 13.87 -16.24
N GLN A 42 8.08 13.74 -15.43
CA GLN A 42 6.71 14.15 -15.80
C GLN A 42 6.65 15.63 -16.18
N ARG A 43 7.25 16.51 -15.37
CA ARG A 43 7.25 17.96 -15.61
C ARG A 43 8.02 18.33 -16.88
N HIS A 44 9.04 17.56 -17.24
CA HIS A 44 9.77 17.77 -18.49
C HIS A 44 8.91 17.44 -19.74
N GLY A 45 7.98 16.49 -19.62
CA GLY A 45 6.96 16.18 -20.63
C GLY A 45 7.44 15.42 -21.87
N LYS A 46 8.72 15.06 -21.93
CA LYS A 46 9.37 14.32 -23.03
C LYS A 46 10.57 13.53 -22.48
N PRO A 47 11.24 12.67 -23.28
CA PRO A 47 12.46 11.98 -22.83
C PRO A 47 13.50 12.99 -22.31
N ILE A 48 13.92 12.83 -21.05
CA ILE A 48 14.87 13.74 -20.39
C ILE A 48 16.28 13.17 -20.43
N SER A 49 17.25 13.94 -20.93
CA SER A 49 18.66 13.53 -20.89
C SER A 49 19.15 13.39 -19.46
N LEU A 50 20.21 12.60 -19.26
CA LEU A 50 20.82 12.42 -17.95
C LEU A 50 21.30 13.74 -17.34
N SER A 51 21.88 14.63 -18.16
CA SER A 51 22.39 15.94 -17.72
C SER A 51 21.27 16.86 -17.24
N HIS A 52 20.16 16.93 -17.99
CA HIS A 52 19.00 17.71 -17.58
C HIS A 52 18.32 17.14 -16.35
N LEU A 53 18.21 15.80 -16.25
CA LEU A 53 17.67 15.15 -15.05
C LEU A 53 18.50 15.50 -13.81
N ILE A 54 19.82 15.32 -13.85
CA ILE A 54 20.72 15.65 -12.73
C ILE A 54 20.58 17.12 -12.33
N SER A 55 20.50 18.03 -13.30
CA SER A 55 20.42 19.47 -13.06
C SER A 55 19.09 19.90 -12.41
N ALA A 56 18.02 19.12 -12.63
CA ALA A 56 16.70 19.38 -12.08
C ALA A 56 16.46 18.73 -10.70
N LEU A 57 17.35 17.84 -10.26
CA LEU A 57 17.22 17.14 -8.98
C LEU A 57 17.91 17.89 -7.84
N PRO A 58 17.38 17.82 -6.60
CA PRO A 58 17.99 18.42 -5.42
C PRO A 58 19.17 17.59 -4.89
N VAL A 59 20.13 17.25 -5.75
CA VAL A 59 21.24 16.33 -5.44
C VAL A 59 22.53 17.12 -5.22
N HIS A 60 23.29 16.75 -4.19
CA HIS A 60 24.60 17.35 -3.94
C HIS A 60 25.54 17.11 -5.14
N PRO A 61 26.24 18.14 -5.66
CA PRO A 61 27.06 18.01 -6.89
C PRO A 61 28.08 16.86 -6.85
N ALA A 62 28.74 16.64 -5.72
CA ALA A 62 29.69 15.52 -5.52
C ALA A 62 29.07 14.11 -5.68
N LYS A 63 27.73 13.99 -5.65
CA LYS A 63 26.99 12.73 -5.77
C LYS A 63 26.27 12.59 -7.11
N SER A 64 26.26 13.61 -7.96
CA SER A 64 25.63 13.56 -9.29
C SER A 64 26.11 12.39 -10.15
N ARG A 65 27.39 12.03 -10.02
CA ARG A 65 27.99 10.85 -10.68
C ARG A 65 27.37 9.50 -10.29
N CYS A 66 26.59 9.44 -9.21
CA CYS A 66 25.91 8.23 -8.75
C CYS A 66 24.51 8.06 -9.36
N ILE A 67 23.86 9.14 -9.82
CA ILE A 67 22.52 9.12 -10.42
C ILE A 67 22.42 8.16 -11.63
N PRO A 68 23.41 8.07 -12.54
CA PRO A 68 23.34 7.14 -13.66
C PRO A 68 23.23 5.67 -13.21
N ARG A 69 23.83 5.31 -12.07
CA ARG A 69 23.77 3.94 -11.52
C ARG A 69 22.39 3.66 -10.91
N LEU A 70 21.84 4.63 -10.17
CA LEU A 70 20.47 4.54 -9.64
C LEU A 70 19.46 4.36 -10.78
N MET A 71 19.54 5.20 -11.81
CA MET A 71 18.65 5.12 -12.97
C MET A 71 18.81 3.80 -13.72
N ARG A 72 20.03 3.25 -13.84
CA ARG A 72 20.23 1.94 -14.48
C ARG A 72 19.50 0.81 -13.74
N ILE A 73 19.54 0.79 -12.41
CA ILE A 73 18.80 -0.18 -11.60
C ILE A 73 17.30 -0.02 -11.88
N LEU A 74 16.78 1.20 -11.83
CA LEU A 74 15.35 1.45 -11.96
C LEU A 74 14.81 1.25 -13.38
N VAL A 75 15.65 1.45 -14.40
CA VAL A 75 15.33 1.06 -15.78
C VAL A 75 15.28 -0.46 -15.91
N HIS A 76 16.27 -1.16 -15.35
CA HIS A 76 16.28 -2.62 -15.35
C HIS A 76 15.09 -3.22 -14.58
N SER A 77 14.68 -2.58 -13.48
CA SER A 77 13.48 -2.95 -12.71
C SER A 77 12.16 -2.50 -13.36
N GLY A 78 12.19 -1.88 -14.54
CA GLY A 78 10.99 -1.54 -15.32
C GLY A 78 10.23 -0.29 -14.84
N PHE A 79 10.77 0.50 -13.92
CA PHE A 79 10.14 1.76 -13.50
C PHE A 79 10.38 2.88 -14.50
N PHE A 80 11.53 2.90 -15.17
CA PHE A 80 11.81 3.86 -16.24
C PHE A 80 12.21 3.14 -17.51
N ALA A 81 12.08 3.80 -18.65
CA ALA A 81 12.59 3.31 -19.92
C ALA A 81 13.49 4.36 -20.57
N ARG A 82 14.28 3.92 -21.55
CA ARG A 82 15.04 4.81 -22.42
C ARG A 82 14.28 5.05 -23.71
N ALA A 83 14.31 6.28 -24.21
CA ALA A 83 13.70 6.67 -25.47
C ALA A 83 14.55 7.75 -26.14
N LYS A 84 14.57 7.78 -27.48
CA LYS A 84 15.26 8.82 -28.24
C LYS A 84 14.73 10.21 -27.90
N ILE A 85 15.62 11.19 -27.71
CA ILE A 85 15.24 12.58 -27.43
C ILE A 85 14.67 13.26 -28.68
N SER A 86 15.25 12.97 -29.85
CA SER A 86 14.72 13.32 -31.16
C SER A 86 15.05 12.23 -32.18
N GLU A 87 14.40 12.23 -33.34
CA GLU A 87 14.64 11.21 -34.39
C GLU A 87 16.10 11.19 -34.88
N ASN A 88 16.79 12.32 -34.77
CA ASN A 88 18.15 12.54 -35.26
C ASN A 88 19.22 12.50 -34.16
N ASP A 89 18.83 12.41 -32.88
CA ASP A 89 19.79 12.31 -31.77
C ASP A 89 20.23 10.85 -31.56
N GLU A 90 21.54 10.67 -31.35
CA GLU A 90 22.10 9.41 -30.84
C GLU A 90 21.90 9.26 -29.33
N GLU A 91 21.53 10.35 -28.62
CA GLU A 91 21.32 10.35 -27.17
C GLU A 91 19.88 9.90 -26.81
N GLU A 92 19.80 8.92 -25.92
CA GLU A 92 18.54 8.49 -25.29
C GLU A 92 18.31 9.22 -23.96
N GLY A 93 17.07 9.66 -23.76
CA GLY A 93 16.57 10.19 -22.50
C GLY A 93 15.75 9.17 -21.71
N TYR A 94 15.43 9.50 -20.47
CA TYR A 94 14.57 8.70 -19.60
C TYR A 94 13.10 9.09 -19.76
N VAL A 95 12.22 8.10 -19.75
CA VAL A 95 10.76 8.27 -19.73
C VAL A 95 10.13 7.44 -18.62
N LEU A 96 8.93 7.85 -18.19
CA LEU A 96 8.11 7.08 -17.26
C LEU A 96 7.56 5.82 -17.94
N THR A 97 7.53 4.70 -17.23
CA THR A 97 6.66 3.56 -17.56
C THR A 97 5.34 3.66 -16.82
N ASN A 98 4.36 2.81 -17.17
CA ASN A 98 3.09 2.70 -16.44
C ASN A 98 3.30 2.50 -14.93
N ALA A 99 4.33 1.76 -14.53
CA ALA A 99 4.65 1.54 -13.11
C ALA A 99 5.07 2.85 -12.43
N SER A 100 5.99 3.62 -13.03
CA SER A 100 6.41 4.91 -12.43
C SER A 100 5.37 6.01 -12.50
N GLN A 101 4.38 5.92 -13.39
CA GLN A 101 3.26 6.86 -13.40
C GLN A 101 2.46 6.77 -12.10
N LEU A 102 2.35 5.57 -11.50
CA LEU A 102 1.72 5.37 -10.18
C LEU A 102 2.55 5.97 -9.03
N LEU A 103 3.75 6.49 -9.29
CA LEU A 103 4.61 7.13 -8.27
C LEU A 103 4.56 8.65 -8.32
N LEU A 104 3.85 9.24 -9.28
CA LEU A 104 3.68 10.69 -9.39
C LEU A 104 2.83 11.21 -8.23
N LYS A 105 3.19 12.38 -7.68
CA LYS A 105 2.48 12.97 -6.54
C LYS A 105 1.04 13.36 -6.88
N ASP A 106 0.86 13.93 -8.07
CA ASP A 106 -0.44 14.44 -8.53
C ASP A 106 -1.30 13.37 -9.23
N ASN A 107 -0.83 12.12 -9.29
CA ASN A 107 -1.65 11.03 -9.84
C ASN A 107 -2.74 10.65 -8.82
N PRO A 108 -4.04 10.68 -9.22
CA PRO A 108 -5.13 10.22 -8.34
C PRO A 108 -4.96 8.80 -7.83
N LEU A 109 -4.25 7.94 -8.57
CA LEU A 109 -3.94 6.56 -8.25
C LEU A 109 -2.52 6.38 -7.71
N SER A 110 -1.91 7.46 -7.20
CA SER A 110 -0.55 7.41 -6.66
C SER A 110 -0.45 6.42 -5.51
N VAL A 111 0.51 5.50 -5.60
CA VAL A 111 0.88 4.52 -4.55
C VAL A 111 2.12 4.97 -3.77
N THR A 112 2.59 6.19 -3.99
CA THR A 112 3.74 6.77 -3.27
C THR A 112 3.57 6.73 -1.75
N PRO A 113 2.41 7.10 -1.16
CA PRO A 113 2.22 6.97 0.29
C PRO A 113 2.42 5.53 0.78
N PHE A 114 1.86 4.55 0.06
CA PHE A 114 2.04 3.13 0.38
C PHE A 114 3.51 2.68 0.29
N LEU A 115 4.22 3.04 -0.79
CA LEU A 115 5.65 2.75 -0.93
C LEU A 115 6.46 3.33 0.22
N MET A 116 6.17 4.58 0.60
CA MET A 116 6.90 5.28 1.65
C MET A 116 6.66 4.65 3.02
N ALA A 117 5.42 4.22 3.32
CA ALA A 117 5.09 3.52 4.54
C ALA A 117 5.72 2.14 4.62
N MET A 118 5.50 1.28 3.62
CA MET A 118 6.00 -0.10 3.64
C MET A 118 7.52 -0.19 3.72
N LEU A 119 8.23 0.84 3.22
CA LEU A 119 9.68 0.92 3.29
C LEU A 119 10.19 1.82 4.41
N ASP A 120 9.34 2.23 5.35
CA ASP A 120 9.75 2.95 6.54
C ASP A 120 10.60 2.06 7.47
N PRO A 121 11.62 2.58 8.16
CA PRO A 121 12.40 1.81 9.13
C PRO A 121 11.56 1.12 10.21
N ILE A 122 10.42 1.69 10.61
CA ILE A 122 9.55 1.09 11.62
C ILE A 122 8.90 -0.20 11.10
N LEU A 123 8.47 -0.23 9.83
CA LEU A 123 7.88 -1.41 9.19
C LEU A 123 8.93 -2.38 8.62
N THR A 124 10.12 -1.89 8.27
CA THR A 124 11.19 -2.75 7.75
C THR A 124 12.08 -3.33 8.85
N GLY A 125 12.20 -2.66 9.99
CA GLY A 125 12.95 -3.12 11.17
C GLY A 125 12.60 -4.55 11.64
N PRO A 126 11.32 -4.92 11.78
CA PRO A 126 10.88 -6.24 12.23
C PRO A 126 11.48 -7.42 11.42
N TRP A 127 11.78 -7.23 10.14
CA TRP A 127 12.38 -8.29 9.32
C TRP A 127 13.77 -8.70 9.80
N HIS A 128 14.49 -7.81 10.50
CA HIS A 128 15.77 -8.12 11.13
C HIS A 128 15.64 -8.99 12.39
N TYR A 129 14.44 -9.08 12.96
CA TYR A 129 14.16 -9.80 14.20
C TYR A 129 13.43 -11.13 13.99
N MET A 130 13.12 -11.54 12.75
CA MET A 130 12.39 -12.78 12.48
C MET A 130 13.02 -14.01 13.13
N SER A 131 14.35 -14.16 13.05
CA SER A 131 15.03 -15.30 13.68
C SER A 131 14.92 -15.26 15.21
N THR A 132 14.96 -14.08 15.82
CA THR A 132 14.78 -13.92 17.27
C THR A 132 13.34 -14.20 17.68
N TRP A 133 12.37 -13.75 16.89
CA TRP A 133 10.95 -14.01 17.09
C TRP A 133 10.63 -15.51 17.09
N PHE A 134 11.18 -16.29 16.16
CA PHE A 134 11.02 -17.75 16.16
C PHE A 134 11.57 -18.46 17.42
N LEU A 135 12.33 -17.75 18.25
CA LEU A 135 12.95 -18.27 19.48
C LEU A 135 12.29 -17.75 20.76
N ASN A 136 11.20 -16.99 20.64
CA ASN A 136 10.48 -16.43 21.78
C ASN A 136 8.96 -16.61 21.64
N ASP A 137 8.23 -16.13 22.65
CA ASP A 137 6.77 -16.25 22.75
C ASP A 137 6.02 -14.98 22.29
N ASP A 138 6.72 -14.02 21.66
CA ASP A 138 6.08 -12.80 21.15
C ASP A 138 5.15 -13.14 19.98
N VAL A 139 4.04 -12.41 19.87
CA VAL A 139 3.00 -12.72 18.87
C VAL A 139 3.48 -12.51 17.43
N THR A 140 4.35 -11.51 17.19
CA THR A 140 4.84 -11.16 15.85
C THR A 140 6.29 -10.66 15.87
N PRO A 141 7.02 -10.67 14.73
CA PRO A 141 8.31 -10.00 14.61
C PRO A 141 8.25 -8.51 14.96
N PHE A 142 7.11 -7.86 14.71
CA PHE A 142 6.89 -6.47 15.08
C PHE A 142 6.91 -6.30 16.60
N ASN A 143 6.25 -7.20 17.33
CA ASN A 143 6.29 -7.23 18.80
C ASN A 143 7.71 -7.47 19.31
N THR A 144 8.49 -8.38 18.72
CA THR A 144 9.88 -8.59 19.13
C THR A 144 10.76 -7.36 18.88
N ALA A 145 10.53 -6.63 17.79
CA ALA A 145 11.32 -5.44 17.46
C ALA A 145 10.95 -4.22 18.31
N HIS A 146 9.67 -4.05 18.65
CA HIS A 146 9.14 -2.80 19.22
C HIS A 146 8.48 -2.94 20.60
N GLY A 147 8.35 -4.15 21.13
CA GLY A 147 7.79 -4.44 22.45
C GLY A 147 6.28 -4.27 22.58
N LYS A 148 5.57 -4.05 21.47
CA LYS A 148 4.10 -3.88 21.40
C LYS A 148 3.57 -4.51 20.13
N THR A 149 2.28 -4.85 20.10
CA THR A 149 1.63 -5.23 18.83
C THR A 149 1.55 -4.02 17.89
N PHE A 150 1.36 -4.28 16.59
CA PHE A 150 1.33 -3.23 15.57
C PHE A 150 0.25 -2.16 15.84
N TRP A 151 -0.99 -2.61 16.10
CA TRP A 151 -2.12 -1.71 16.34
C TRP A 151 -1.99 -0.92 17.64
N GLU A 152 -1.46 -1.53 18.71
CA GLU A 152 -1.13 -0.82 19.94
C GLU A 152 -0.06 0.24 19.72
N TYR A 153 0.96 -0.06 18.91
CA TYR A 153 2.02 0.88 18.59
C TYR A 153 1.47 2.09 17.84
N LEU A 154 0.65 1.89 16.80
CA LEU A 154 0.01 2.97 16.06
C LEU A 154 -0.88 3.86 16.95
N GLY A 155 -1.60 3.26 17.91
CA GLY A 155 -2.42 4.00 18.85
C GLY A 155 -1.64 4.97 19.75
N HIS A 156 -0.34 4.75 19.96
CA HIS A 156 0.54 5.62 20.76
C HIS A 156 1.38 6.59 19.91
N GLU A 157 1.43 6.41 18.59
CA GLU A 157 2.27 7.18 17.68
C GLU A 157 1.43 7.86 16.58
N PRO A 158 0.78 9.00 16.86
CA PRO A 158 -0.19 9.63 15.96
C PRO A 158 0.37 9.95 14.55
N ASN A 159 1.65 10.33 14.47
CA ASN A 159 2.29 10.62 13.19
C ASN A 159 2.41 9.37 12.31
N LEU A 160 2.77 8.23 12.91
CA LEU A 160 2.86 6.97 12.19
C LEU A 160 1.47 6.44 11.82
N ASN A 161 0.49 6.61 12.72
CA ASN A 161 -0.91 6.26 12.43
C ASN A 161 -1.45 7.04 11.23
N ASN A 162 -1.27 8.36 11.20
CA ASN A 162 -1.68 9.20 10.07
C ASN A 162 -1.00 8.76 8.77
N PHE A 163 0.30 8.49 8.83
CA PHE A 163 1.07 8.04 7.68
C PHE A 163 0.63 6.65 7.17
N PHE A 164 0.33 5.71 8.07
CA PHE A 164 -0.23 4.42 7.72
C PHE A 164 -1.62 4.54 7.11
N ASN A 165 -2.49 5.40 7.67
CA ASN A 165 -3.82 5.68 7.11
C ASN A 165 -3.74 6.25 5.70
N GLU A 166 -2.79 7.16 5.44
CA GLU A 166 -2.54 7.69 4.09
C GLU A 166 -2.07 6.60 3.11
N ALA A 167 -1.21 5.68 3.58
CA ALA A 167 -0.78 4.52 2.79
C ALA A 167 -1.95 3.62 2.42
N MET A 168 -2.79 3.22 3.38
CA MET A 168 -3.97 2.38 3.13
C MET A 168 -4.97 3.09 2.21
N ALA A 169 -5.19 4.39 2.40
CA ALA A 169 -6.03 5.20 1.53
C ALA A 169 -5.50 5.26 0.10
N SER A 170 -4.17 5.23 -0.09
CA SER A 170 -3.58 5.31 -1.42
C SER A 170 -3.83 4.07 -2.28
N ASP A 171 -3.71 2.88 -1.68
CA ASP A 171 -4.09 1.62 -2.33
C ASP A 171 -5.59 1.55 -2.60
N ALA A 172 -6.41 1.96 -1.60
CA ALA A 172 -7.86 1.89 -1.70
C ALA A 172 -8.42 2.65 -2.92
N ARG A 173 -7.77 3.71 -3.40
CA ARG A 173 -8.25 4.46 -4.59
C ARG A 173 -8.29 3.61 -5.86
N LEU A 174 -7.26 2.79 -6.10
CA LEU A 174 -7.21 1.91 -7.26
C LEU A 174 -8.26 0.80 -7.13
N VAL A 175 -8.28 0.14 -5.97
CA VAL A 175 -9.25 -0.92 -5.66
C VAL A 175 -10.68 -0.42 -5.84
N THR A 176 -10.98 0.78 -5.34
CA THR A 176 -12.31 1.38 -5.46
C THR A 176 -12.70 1.63 -6.91
N GLN A 177 -11.76 2.12 -7.73
CA GLN A 177 -12.04 2.38 -9.15
C GLN A 177 -12.43 1.11 -9.89
N VAL A 178 -11.76 -0.02 -9.60
CA VAL A 178 -12.09 -1.34 -10.16
C VAL A 178 -13.42 -1.85 -9.60
N LEU A 179 -13.61 -1.75 -8.29
CA LEU A 179 -14.82 -2.22 -7.60
C LEU A 179 -16.09 -1.56 -8.15
N ILE A 180 -16.07 -0.24 -8.31
CA ILE A 180 -17.22 0.52 -8.81
C ILE A 180 -17.50 0.23 -10.29
N ASN A 181 -16.46 0.06 -11.11
CA ASN A 181 -16.62 -0.15 -12.54
C ASN A 181 -17.07 -1.57 -12.89
N GLU A 182 -16.47 -2.57 -12.25
CA GLU A 182 -16.63 -3.98 -12.63
C GLU A 182 -17.63 -4.74 -11.75
N PHE A 183 -17.85 -4.30 -10.50
CA PHE A 183 -18.62 -5.03 -9.49
C PHE A 183 -19.80 -4.23 -8.93
N LYS A 184 -20.31 -3.26 -9.70
CA LYS A 184 -21.43 -2.40 -9.27
C LYS A 184 -22.65 -3.19 -8.78
N GLY A 185 -22.98 -4.30 -9.46
CA GLY A 185 -24.13 -5.14 -9.15
C GLY A 185 -24.11 -5.76 -7.75
N VAL A 186 -22.94 -5.84 -7.11
CA VAL A 186 -22.79 -6.36 -5.74
C VAL A 186 -23.46 -5.45 -4.71
N PHE A 187 -23.59 -4.15 -5.01
CA PHE A 187 -24.19 -3.17 -4.11
C PHE A 187 -25.65 -2.86 -4.44
N GLU A 188 -26.18 -3.39 -5.55
CA GLU A 188 -27.54 -3.11 -5.98
C GLU A 188 -28.56 -3.74 -5.02
N GLY A 189 -29.54 -2.94 -4.60
CA GLY A 189 -30.60 -3.37 -3.68
C GLY A 189 -30.22 -3.31 -2.19
N LEU A 190 -28.96 -3.07 -1.83
CA LEU A 190 -28.55 -2.82 -0.45
C LEU A 190 -29.11 -1.48 0.04
N LYS A 191 -29.53 -1.40 1.31
CA LYS A 191 -29.91 -0.14 1.96
C LYS A 191 -28.86 0.36 2.93
N SER A 192 -28.06 -0.54 3.50
CA SER A 192 -26.95 -0.17 4.37
C SER A 192 -25.71 -1.05 4.15
N LEU A 193 -24.54 -0.44 4.27
CA LEU A 193 -23.22 -1.08 4.19
C LEU A 193 -22.35 -0.62 5.37
N VAL A 194 -21.67 -1.54 6.04
CA VAL A 194 -20.61 -1.22 7.03
C VAL A 194 -19.25 -1.63 6.47
N ASP A 195 -18.33 -0.67 6.39
CA ASP A 195 -16.92 -0.86 6.07
C ASP A 195 -16.15 -1.02 7.38
N VAL A 196 -15.84 -2.28 7.74
CA VAL A 196 -15.21 -2.66 9.01
C VAL A 196 -13.70 -2.55 8.85
N GLY A 197 -13.05 -1.81 9.76
CA GLY A 197 -11.66 -1.39 9.60
C GLY A 197 -11.48 -0.43 8.42
N GLY A 198 -12.51 0.38 8.12
CA GLY A 198 -12.54 1.26 6.94
C GLY A 198 -11.60 2.48 7.02
N GLY A 199 -10.85 2.64 8.11
CA GLY A 199 -9.89 3.71 8.34
C GLY A 199 -10.51 5.10 8.22
N THR A 200 -9.91 5.94 7.37
CA THR A 200 -10.43 7.29 7.07
C THR A 200 -11.62 7.30 6.09
N GLY A 201 -12.12 6.12 5.71
CA GLY A 201 -13.32 5.93 4.90
C GLY A 201 -13.13 6.12 3.39
N THR A 202 -11.93 5.93 2.85
CA THR A 202 -11.64 6.17 1.42
C THR A 202 -12.56 5.36 0.51
N LEU A 203 -12.75 4.08 0.83
CA LEU A 203 -13.58 3.16 0.07
C LEU A 203 -15.07 3.47 0.26
N ALA A 204 -15.54 3.54 1.51
CA ALA A 204 -16.92 3.90 1.84
C ALA A 204 -17.36 5.24 1.24
N LYS A 205 -16.51 6.27 1.21
CA LYS A 205 -16.80 7.58 0.58
C LYS A 205 -17.13 7.44 -0.91
N ALA A 206 -16.34 6.65 -1.62
CA ALA A 206 -16.51 6.48 -3.05
C ALA A 206 -17.72 5.58 -3.37
N ILE A 207 -17.99 4.56 -2.53
CA ILE A 207 -19.23 3.77 -2.62
C ILE A 207 -20.45 4.67 -2.38
N ALA A 208 -20.49 5.43 -1.29
CA ALA A 208 -21.57 6.35 -0.97
C ALA A 208 -21.81 7.39 -2.09
N LYS A 209 -20.75 7.84 -2.76
CA LYS A 209 -20.86 8.75 -3.91
C LYS A 209 -21.48 8.08 -5.15
N SER A 210 -21.15 6.81 -5.40
CA SER A 210 -21.68 6.05 -6.54
C SER A 210 -23.09 5.51 -6.32
N PHE A 211 -23.50 5.35 -5.07
CA PHE A 211 -24.83 4.85 -4.67
C PHE A 211 -25.48 5.79 -3.65
N PRO A 212 -26.13 6.88 -4.11
CA PRO A 212 -26.71 7.90 -3.22
C PRO A 212 -27.77 7.36 -2.25
N ASP A 213 -28.46 6.28 -2.62
CA ASP A 213 -29.50 5.64 -1.80
C ASP A 213 -28.96 4.59 -0.82
N LEU A 214 -27.64 4.38 -0.76
CA LEU A 214 -26.98 3.42 0.13
C LEU A 214 -26.37 4.14 1.34
N ASP A 215 -26.85 3.81 2.54
CA ASP A 215 -26.28 4.32 3.79
C ASP A 215 -24.98 3.59 4.12
N CYS A 216 -23.85 4.29 4.01
CA CYS A 216 -22.53 3.75 4.32
C CYS A 216 -22.09 4.12 5.74
N THR A 217 -21.52 3.17 6.46
CA THR A 217 -20.90 3.38 7.77
C THR A 217 -19.44 2.97 7.72
N VAL A 218 -18.53 3.88 8.03
CA VAL A 218 -17.13 3.54 8.32
C VAL A 218 -17.06 3.17 9.79
N PHE A 219 -16.64 1.94 10.07
CA PHE A 219 -16.48 1.41 11.42
C PHE A 219 -15.03 1.08 11.68
N ASP A 220 -14.41 1.75 12.66
CA ASP A 220 -13.00 1.57 13.01
C ASP A 220 -12.78 1.92 14.49
N LEU A 221 -11.54 1.80 14.98
CA LEU A 221 -11.18 2.17 16.34
C LEU A 221 -11.53 3.63 16.64
N PRO A 222 -11.98 3.96 17.87
CA PRO A 222 -12.43 5.31 18.21
C PRO A 222 -11.44 6.43 17.88
N HIS A 223 -10.14 6.16 18.04
CA HIS A 223 -9.09 7.15 17.76
C HIS A 223 -8.83 7.37 16.26
N VAL A 224 -9.17 6.40 15.40
CA VAL A 224 -9.00 6.49 13.94
C VAL A 224 -10.09 7.37 13.32
N VAL A 225 -11.33 7.21 13.79
CA VAL A 225 -12.48 7.99 13.27
C VAL A 225 -12.74 9.29 14.02
N ALA A 226 -11.97 9.58 15.08
CA ALA A 226 -12.11 10.80 15.86
C ALA A 226 -11.98 12.05 14.98
N GLY A 227 -12.96 12.95 15.08
CA GLY A 227 -12.98 14.22 14.34
C GLY A 227 -13.39 14.11 12.86
N LEU A 228 -13.57 12.90 12.31
CA LEU A 228 -14.07 12.73 10.95
C LEU A 228 -15.56 13.05 10.87
N GLN A 229 -15.93 13.80 9.84
CA GLN A 229 -17.31 14.22 9.59
C GLN A 229 -17.88 13.47 8.38
N GLY A 230 -19.08 12.94 8.56
CA GLY A 230 -19.82 12.23 7.53
C GLY A 230 -20.50 13.16 6.50
N THR A 231 -21.24 12.54 5.59
CA THR A 231 -22.16 13.21 4.66
C THR A 231 -23.58 12.69 4.88
N HIS A 232 -24.54 13.08 4.04
CA HIS A 232 -25.94 12.66 4.19
C HIS A 232 -26.13 11.12 4.24
N ASN A 233 -25.35 10.36 3.47
CA ASN A 233 -25.40 8.90 3.37
C ASN A 233 -24.08 8.21 3.78
N LEU A 234 -23.22 8.90 4.53
CA LEU A 234 -21.97 8.36 5.06
C LEU A 234 -21.80 8.79 6.51
N LYS A 235 -21.58 7.86 7.42
CA LYS A 235 -21.28 8.15 8.83
C LYS A 235 -20.05 7.40 9.32
N TYR A 236 -19.49 7.90 10.42
CA TYR A 236 -18.35 7.31 11.11
C TYR A 236 -18.80 6.80 12.48
N VAL A 237 -18.38 5.58 12.83
CA VAL A 237 -18.67 4.95 14.12
C VAL A 237 -17.38 4.39 14.68
N GLY A 238 -17.04 4.80 15.90
CA GLY A 238 -15.90 4.27 16.64
C GLY A 238 -16.30 3.04 17.45
N GLY A 239 -15.52 1.96 17.39
CA GLY A 239 -15.74 0.77 18.20
C GLY A 239 -14.67 -0.30 17.98
N ASP A 240 -14.92 -1.49 18.51
CA ASP A 240 -14.06 -2.66 18.34
C ASP A 240 -14.84 -3.76 17.59
N MET A 241 -14.27 -4.25 16.48
CA MET A 241 -14.88 -5.30 15.66
C MET A 241 -14.91 -6.67 16.34
N PHE A 242 -14.12 -6.88 17.39
CA PHE A 242 -14.18 -8.09 18.22
C PHE A 242 -15.36 -8.07 19.19
N ASP A 243 -15.92 -6.89 19.49
CA ASP A 243 -17.03 -6.72 20.44
C ASP A 243 -18.39 -6.65 19.73
N GLU A 244 -18.63 -5.60 18.94
CA GLU A 244 -19.92 -5.37 18.27
C GLU A 244 -19.74 -4.56 16.98
N ILE A 245 -20.31 -5.06 15.88
CA ILE A 245 -20.34 -4.37 14.59
C ILE A 245 -21.75 -3.79 14.37
N PRO A 246 -21.90 -2.53 13.89
CA PRO A 246 -23.20 -1.91 13.68
C PRO A 246 -24.14 -2.73 12.77
N PRO A 247 -25.44 -2.85 13.09
CA PRO A 247 -26.38 -3.63 12.27
C PRO A 247 -26.55 -3.08 10.84
N THR A 248 -26.45 -3.95 9.84
CA THR A 248 -26.39 -3.57 8.42
C THR A 248 -26.93 -4.66 7.46
N ASP A 249 -27.07 -4.36 6.17
CA ASP A 249 -27.45 -5.36 5.15
C ASP A 249 -26.23 -6.05 4.55
N ALA A 250 -25.06 -5.40 4.58
CA ALA A 250 -23.81 -5.91 4.05
C ALA A 250 -22.61 -5.38 4.81
N ILE A 251 -21.54 -6.18 4.82
CA ILE A 251 -20.27 -5.85 5.46
C ILE A 251 -19.17 -5.94 4.42
N LEU A 252 -18.27 -4.96 4.48
CA LEU A 252 -17.06 -4.88 3.68
C LEU A 252 -15.85 -5.03 4.62
N LEU A 253 -14.96 -5.95 4.26
CA LEU A 253 -13.69 -6.22 4.93
C LEU A 253 -12.57 -6.08 3.89
N LYS A 254 -12.03 -4.88 3.71
CA LYS A 254 -10.84 -4.67 2.88
C LYS A 254 -9.60 -4.73 3.74
N TRP A 255 -8.67 -5.61 3.42
CA TRP A 255 -7.38 -5.71 4.11
C TRP A 255 -7.51 -5.91 5.63
N ILE A 256 -8.49 -6.72 6.05
CA ILE A 256 -8.72 -6.99 7.47
C ILE A 256 -8.26 -8.40 7.83
N LEU A 257 -8.88 -9.42 7.23
CA LEU A 257 -8.70 -10.80 7.69
C LEU A 257 -7.26 -11.33 7.55
N HIS A 258 -6.42 -10.72 6.71
CA HIS A 258 -5.01 -11.15 6.57
C HIS A 258 -4.12 -10.75 7.76
N ASP A 259 -4.57 -9.81 8.59
CA ASP A 259 -3.81 -9.32 9.75
C ASP A 259 -3.98 -10.19 11.01
N TRP A 260 -4.91 -11.15 10.98
CA TRP A 260 -5.37 -11.86 12.17
C TRP A 260 -5.19 -13.37 12.06
N SER A 261 -5.06 -14.05 13.20
CA SER A 261 -5.04 -15.52 13.23
C SER A 261 -6.37 -16.10 12.74
N ASP A 262 -6.39 -17.39 12.42
CA ASP A 262 -7.64 -18.08 12.03
C ASP A 262 -8.70 -17.98 13.15
N GLU A 263 -8.30 -18.10 14.41
CA GLU A 263 -9.20 -17.98 15.57
C GLU A 263 -9.79 -16.57 15.68
N GLU A 264 -8.99 -15.55 15.43
CA GLU A 264 -9.40 -14.15 15.43
C GLU A 264 -10.30 -13.84 14.24
N CYS A 265 -9.97 -14.33 13.04
CA CYS A 265 -10.82 -14.26 11.86
C CYS A 265 -12.20 -14.86 12.11
N VAL A 266 -12.26 -16.03 12.77
CA VAL A 266 -13.54 -16.66 13.14
C VAL A 266 -14.32 -15.78 14.11
N LYS A 267 -13.67 -15.08 15.06
CA LYS A 267 -14.35 -14.12 15.94
C LYS A 267 -14.92 -12.96 15.14
N ILE A 268 -14.11 -12.33 14.28
CA ILE A 268 -14.54 -11.20 13.43
C ILE A 268 -15.72 -11.62 12.55
N LEU A 269 -15.64 -12.77 11.87
CA LEU A 269 -16.70 -13.26 10.99
C LEU A 269 -17.99 -13.61 11.76
N LYS A 270 -17.90 -14.07 13.01
CA LYS A 270 -19.08 -14.25 13.88
C LYS A 270 -19.76 -12.92 14.17
N ARG A 271 -18.99 -11.88 14.53
CA ARG A 271 -19.52 -10.52 14.76
C ARG A 271 -20.15 -9.95 13.48
N CYS A 272 -19.53 -10.19 12.33
CA CYS A 272 -20.09 -9.81 11.04
C CYS A 272 -21.44 -10.49 10.78
N LYS A 273 -21.51 -11.79 11.02
CA LYS A 273 -22.76 -12.57 10.86
C LYS A 273 -23.87 -12.08 11.79
N GLU A 274 -23.54 -11.69 13.02
CA GLU A 274 -24.50 -11.15 14.00
C GLU A 274 -25.04 -9.78 13.58
N ALA A 275 -24.22 -8.95 12.91
CA ALA A 275 -24.59 -7.62 12.46
C ALA A 275 -25.47 -7.59 11.18
N ILE A 276 -25.45 -8.64 10.35
CA ILE A 276 -26.27 -8.70 9.12
C ILE A 276 -27.75 -8.91 9.45
N LYS A 277 -28.60 -7.98 9.01
CA LYS A 277 -30.06 -8.04 9.19
C LYS A 277 -30.70 -9.02 8.18
N GLY A 278 -31.57 -9.90 8.67
CA GLY A 278 -32.44 -10.76 7.84
C GLY A 278 -31.93 -12.18 7.59
N ARG A 279 -32.84 -13.09 7.20
CA ARG A 279 -32.58 -14.54 7.11
C ARG A 279 -31.91 -15.02 5.80
N GLY A 280 -31.41 -14.12 4.94
CA GLY A 280 -31.12 -14.47 3.53
C GLY A 280 -29.83 -13.98 2.86
N GLY A 281 -29.01 -13.09 3.44
CA GLY A 281 -27.86 -12.50 2.75
C GLY A 281 -26.51 -12.91 3.31
N LYS A 282 -25.70 -13.67 2.57
CA LYS A 282 -24.25 -13.82 2.82
C LYS A 282 -23.52 -12.61 2.22
N ASN A 283 -23.79 -11.42 2.72
CA ASN A 283 -23.28 -10.18 2.13
C ASN A 283 -22.03 -9.70 2.88
N ILE A 284 -21.04 -10.59 3.02
CA ILE A 284 -19.70 -10.24 3.51
C ILE A 284 -18.81 -10.19 2.28
N PHE A 285 -18.26 -9.01 1.99
CA PHE A 285 -17.33 -8.80 0.89
C PHE A 285 -15.92 -8.68 1.45
N GLU A 286 -15.05 -9.61 1.09
CA GLU A 286 -13.63 -9.54 1.41
C GLU A 286 -12.88 -9.02 0.19
N ILE A 287 -12.08 -7.97 0.38
CA ILE A 287 -11.19 -7.44 -0.64
C ILE A 287 -9.74 -7.57 -0.16
N LYS A 288 -8.96 -8.34 -0.89
CA LYS A 288 -7.52 -8.56 -0.68
C LYS A 288 -6.70 -7.62 -1.54
#